data_AF-A0A966FRC8-F1
#
_entry.id   AF-A0A966FRC8-F1
#
_cell.length_a   1.000
_cell.length_b   1.000
_cell.length_c   1.000
_cell.angle_alpha   90.00
_cell.angle_beta   90.00
_cell.angle_gamma   90.00
#
_symmetry.space_group_name_H-M   'P 1'
#
loop_
_entity.id
_entity.type
_entity.pdbx_description
1 polymer ?
#
loop_
_entity_poly.entity_id
_entity_poly.type
_entity_poly.pdbx_seq_one_letter_code
_entity_poly.pdbx_strand_id
1 'polypeptide(L)'
;MLPRVIIIGRPNVGKSTLFNRLVGKRLALVDDQPGVTRDRRFGDVTLAGMRFTVVDTAGWEDEDPSTLPGRMRAQTEVSIADADAVLFVIDARAGLTPLDNEIGNWLRSAEVPVIVVANKAEGRSGDSGIFESYSLGLGDPVAISAEHGEGTADLFEALWPIIGEKSEAGDALAAMDEEEEDEDGVPTGPLKLAIVGRPNAGKSTLINRLLGEDRLLTGPEAGITRDSIAIDWEWTDPASDEPREIRLIDTAGMRKKRNVVEKLEKLSVADARRAVDFAEVVVLLLDATKGLEHQDLKIASLAIEEGRALMIAINKWDVAQDASKLFNGIRFALDEGLAQVRGLPLIAVSAKTGKGLDQMIAAAFELRETWSKRVSTSALNRWFDHALEANPPPAPGGKRIKLRYITQAGTRPPRFVVFGTRLDMLPTSYERYLVNGIRRELGFDAVPVRVVLKTSKNPYASEQ
;
A
#
# COMPACT_ATOMS: atom_id res chain seq x y z
N MET A 1 -10.96 13.47 -3.17
CA MET A 1 -11.56 12.12 -3.17
C MET A 1 -11.49 11.55 -4.58
N LEU A 2 -11.15 10.25 -4.70
CA LEU A 2 -11.18 9.55 -5.99
C LEU A 2 -12.62 9.41 -6.51
N PRO A 3 -12.82 9.40 -7.85
CA PRO A 3 -14.15 9.22 -8.41
C PRO A 3 -14.74 7.86 -8.05
N ARG A 4 -16.06 7.80 -7.89
CA ARG A 4 -16.81 6.62 -7.46
C ARG A 4 -17.60 6.02 -8.63
N VAL A 5 -17.33 4.75 -8.93
CA VAL A 5 -17.98 4.00 -10.01
C VAL A 5 -18.81 2.88 -9.41
N ILE A 6 -20.13 2.88 -9.66
CA ILE A 6 -21.02 1.85 -9.11
C ILE A 6 -21.34 0.79 -10.16
N ILE A 7 -21.22 -0.48 -9.79
CA ILE A 7 -21.63 -1.61 -10.64
C ILE A 7 -23.07 -1.99 -10.32
N ILE A 8 -23.96 -1.88 -11.32
CA ILE A 8 -25.38 -2.23 -11.21
C ILE A 8 -25.72 -3.27 -12.27
N GLY A 9 -26.66 -4.17 -11.97
CA GLY A 9 -27.15 -5.15 -12.93
C GLY A 9 -27.89 -6.28 -12.22
N ARG A 10 -28.70 -7.04 -12.97
CA ARG A 10 -29.43 -8.18 -12.41
C ARG A 10 -28.48 -9.26 -11.84
N PRO A 11 -28.97 -10.21 -11.02
CA PRO A 11 -28.17 -11.34 -10.56
C PRO A 11 -27.53 -12.12 -11.72
N ASN A 12 -26.36 -12.71 -11.46
CA ASN A 12 -25.64 -13.63 -12.37
C ASN A 12 -25.11 -13.06 -13.72
N VAL A 13 -25.16 -11.74 -13.94
CA VAL A 13 -24.53 -11.08 -15.12
C VAL A 13 -23.01 -11.00 -15.05
N GLY A 14 -22.41 -11.32 -13.89
CA GLY A 14 -20.97 -11.28 -13.67
C GLY A 14 -20.44 -10.00 -13.00
N LYS A 15 -21.28 -9.28 -12.23
CA LYS A 15 -20.89 -8.09 -11.46
C LYS A 15 -19.66 -8.33 -10.56
N SER A 16 -19.69 -9.37 -9.72
CA SER A 16 -18.59 -9.67 -8.82
C SER A 16 -17.34 -10.16 -9.56
N THR A 17 -17.50 -10.81 -10.73
CA THR A 17 -16.37 -11.16 -11.60
C THR A 17 -15.70 -9.90 -12.15
N LEU A 18 -16.49 -8.93 -12.62
CA LEU A 18 -16.00 -7.64 -13.10
C LEU A 18 -15.35 -6.83 -11.96
N PHE A 19 -15.99 -6.75 -10.79
CA PHE A 19 -15.44 -6.12 -9.59
C PHE A 19 -14.06 -6.70 -9.24
N ASN A 20 -13.96 -8.01 -9.08
CA ASN A 20 -12.70 -8.68 -8.75
C ASN A 20 -11.63 -8.47 -9.82
N ARG A 21 -12.03 -8.39 -11.09
CA ARG A 21 -11.11 -8.13 -12.21
C ARG A 21 -10.55 -6.72 -12.15
N LEU A 22 -11.39 -5.72 -11.88
CA LEU A 22 -11.01 -4.31 -11.80
C LEU A 22 -10.13 -4.04 -10.58
N VAL A 23 -10.45 -4.63 -9.43
CA VAL A 23 -9.69 -4.45 -8.17
C VAL A 23 -8.36 -5.22 -8.17
N GLY A 24 -8.26 -6.30 -8.95
CA GLY A 24 -7.06 -7.15 -9.00
C GLY A 24 -6.91 -8.08 -7.78
N LYS A 25 -5.83 -8.89 -7.72
CA LYS A 25 -5.60 -9.94 -6.69
C LYS A 25 -5.41 -9.44 -5.25
N ARG A 26 -5.64 -8.16 -4.94
CA ARG A 26 -5.66 -7.64 -3.57
C ARG A 26 -7.11 -7.37 -3.20
N LEU A 27 -7.74 -8.34 -2.51
CA LEU A 27 -8.98 -8.09 -1.78
C LEU A 27 -8.69 -6.99 -0.75
N ALA A 28 -9.09 -5.76 -1.07
CA ALA A 28 -9.21 -4.70 -0.08
C ALA A 28 -10.27 -5.15 0.93
N LEU A 29 -9.88 -5.16 2.19
CA LEU A 29 -10.74 -5.45 3.32
C LEU A 29 -11.81 -4.38 3.42
N VAL A 30 -13.03 -4.84 3.67
CA VAL A 30 -14.22 -4.04 3.97
C VAL A 30 -13.92 -3.13 5.17
N ASP A 31 -14.14 -1.83 5.01
CA ASP A 31 -14.09 -0.86 6.11
C ASP A 31 -15.39 -0.98 6.90
N ASP A 32 -15.33 -1.59 8.08
CA ASP A 32 -16.44 -1.70 9.03
C ASP A 32 -16.23 -0.70 10.18
N GLN A 33 -16.46 0.60 9.93
CA GLN A 33 -16.68 1.57 11.01
C GLN A 33 -18.09 1.33 11.60
N PRO A 34 -18.25 1.18 12.94
CA PRO A 34 -19.56 1.02 13.54
C PRO A 34 -20.33 2.34 13.52
N GLY A 35 -21.27 2.48 12.57
CA GLY A 35 -22.15 3.65 12.50
C GLY A 35 -22.97 3.84 11.24
N VAL A 36 -22.61 3.25 10.09
CA VAL A 36 -23.36 3.43 8.83
C VAL A 36 -23.33 2.17 7.96
N THR A 37 -24.48 1.48 7.93
CA THR A 37 -24.96 0.48 6.93
C THR A 37 -23.93 -0.43 6.26
N ARG A 38 -23.89 -1.69 6.74
CA ARG A 38 -23.38 -2.88 6.04
C ARG A 38 -23.91 -2.96 4.59
N ASP A 39 -23.15 -3.64 3.71
CA ASP A 39 -23.57 -4.27 2.43
C ASP A 39 -23.07 -3.67 1.09
N ARG A 40 -22.13 -2.70 1.10
CA ARG A 40 -21.44 -2.24 -0.14
C ARG A 40 -19.99 -2.73 -0.15
N ARG A 41 -19.58 -3.40 -1.23
CA ARG A 41 -18.17 -3.78 -1.41
C ARG A 41 -17.45 -2.67 -2.16
N PHE A 42 -16.53 -2.01 -1.49
CA PHE A 42 -15.65 -1.01 -2.09
C PHE A 42 -14.35 -1.66 -2.54
N GLY A 43 -13.78 -1.18 -3.64
CA GLY A 43 -12.46 -1.58 -4.08
C GLY A 43 -11.78 -0.49 -4.88
N ASP A 44 -10.49 -0.27 -4.64
CA ASP A 44 -9.71 0.69 -5.40
C ASP A 44 -9.23 0.04 -6.71
N VAL A 45 -9.42 0.77 -7.80
CA VAL A 45 -9.10 0.31 -9.16
C VAL A 45 -8.01 1.21 -9.74
N THR A 46 -7.06 0.60 -10.44
CA THR A 46 -6.12 1.32 -11.32
C THR A 46 -6.24 0.74 -12.72
N LEU A 47 -7.01 1.39 -13.59
CA LEU A 47 -7.25 0.96 -14.96
C LEU A 47 -6.43 1.83 -15.93
N ALA A 48 -5.39 1.25 -16.53
CA ALA A 48 -4.49 1.95 -17.46
C ALA A 48 -3.92 3.31 -16.95
N GLY A 49 -3.81 3.46 -15.63
CA GLY A 49 -3.34 4.68 -14.96
C GLY A 49 -4.44 5.58 -14.39
N MET A 50 -5.70 5.35 -14.75
CA MET A 50 -6.86 6.00 -14.12
C MET A 50 -7.20 5.30 -12.80
N ARG A 51 -7.34 6.08 -11.72
CA ARG A 51 -7.69 5.61 -10.38
C ARG A 51 -9.12 6.00 -10.01
N PHE A 52 -9.87 5.05 -9.48
CA PHE A 52 -11.24 5.26 -9.01
C PHE A 52 -11.62 4.19 -8.00
N THR A 53 -12.62 4.48 -7.17
CA THR A 53 -13.20 3.50 -6.25
C THR A 53 -14.41 2.86 -6.90
N VAL A 54 -14.40 1.54 -7.05
CA VAL A 54 -15.54 0.78 -7.55
C VAL A 54 -16.39 0.24 -6.40
N VAL A 55 -17.71 0.26 -6.57
CA VAL A 55 -18.68 -0.23 -5.58
C VAL A 55 -19.51 -1.35 -6.18
N ASP A 56 -19.43 -2.56 -5.62
CA ASP A 56 -20.34 -3.67 -5.93
C ASP A 56 -21.51 -3.67 -4.94
N THR A 57 -22.72 -3.65 -5.49
CA THR A 57 -23.99 -3.54 -4.75
C THR A 57 -24.57 -4.91 -4.36
N ALA A 58 -23.84 -6.00 -4.62
CA ALA A 58 -24.32 -7.37 -4.49
C ALA A 58 -24.51 -7.91 -3.06
N GLY A 59 -24.32 -7.13 -1.99
CA GLY A 59 -24.36 -7.61 -0.60
C GLY A 59 -25.74 -7.87 0.02
N TRP A 60 -26.84 -7.49 -0.63
CA TRP A 60 -28.22 -7.50 -0.08
C TRP A 60 -29.08 -8.72 -0.49
N GLU A 61 -28.50 -9.89 -0.75
CA GLU A 61 -29.24 -11.02 -1.37
C GLU A 61 -30.08 -11.88 -0.41
N ASP A 62 -30.19 -11.55 0.88
CA ASP A 62 -31.03 -12.34 1.82
C ASP A 62 -32.02 -11.44 2.59
N GLU A 63 -33.26 -11.27 2.09
CA GLU A 63 -34.52 -11.27 2.88
C GLU A 63 -35.81 -11.16 2.02
N ASP A 64 -36.95 -11.52 2.63
CA ASP A 64 -38.17 -12.16 2.09
C ASP A 64 -38.99 -11.41 0.98
N PRO A 65 -39.58 -12.14 0.00
CA PRO A 65 -39.95 -11.64 -1.32
C PRO A 65 -41.47 -11.39 -1.51
N SER A 66 -42.11 -10.52 -0.75
CA SER A 66 -43.59 -10.43 -0.82
C SER A 66 -44.21 -9.43 -1.84
N THR A 67 -43.45 -8.53 -2.49
CA THR A 67 -43.91 -7.87 -3.74
C THR A 67 -42.76 -7.56 -4.71
N LEU A 68 -42.95 -7.85 -6.01
CA LEU A 68 -41.93 -7.66 -7.07
C LEU A 68 -41.56 -6.17 -7.27
N PRO A 69 -42.52 -5.22 -7.29
CA PRO A 69 -42.21 -3.79 -7.43
C PRO A 69 -41.56 -3.18 -6.18
N GLY A 70 -41.86 -3.73 -4.99
CA GLY A 70 -41.25 -3.30 -3.73
C GLY A 70 -39.80 -3.77 -3.59
N ARG A 71 -39.51 -5.00 -4.06
CA ARG A 71 -38.15 -5.53 -4.17
C ARG A 71 -37.28 -4.74 -5.14
N MET A 72 -37.86 -4.27 -6.25
CA MET A 72 -37.14 -3.43 -7.21
C MET A 72 -36.75 -2.09 -6.61
N ARG A 73 -37.61 -1.39 -5.86
CA ARG A 73 -37.22 -0.12 -5.23
C ARG A 73 -36.12 -0.25 -4.17
N ALA A 74 -36.16 -1.28 -3.32
CA ALA A 74 -35.12 -1.48 -2.31
C ALA A 74 -33.77 -1.95 -2.90
N GLN A 75 -33.80 -2.74 -4.00
CA GLN A 75 -32.59 -3.17 -4.71
C GLN A 75 -31.99 -2.07 -5.60
N THR A 76 -32.82 -1.12 -6.03
CA THR A 76 -32.49 -0.03 -6.95
C THR A 76 -32.19 1.30 -6.23
N GLU A 77 -32.61 1.48 -4.97
CA GLU A 77 -32.13 2.56 -4.08
C GLU A 77 -30.69 2.33 -3.57
N VAL A 78 -29.82 1.86 -4.46
CA VAL A 78 -28.41 2.22 -4.34
C VAL A 78 -28.37 3.71 -4.57
N SER A 79 -28.04 4.49 -3.54
CA SER A 79 -27.87 5.94 -3.68
C SER A 79 -26.75 6.21 -4.69
N ILE A 80 -27.13 6.34 -5.97
CA ILE A 80 -26.27 6.77 -7.07
C ILE A 80 -25.95 8.27 -6.95
N ALA A 81 -26.56 8.98 -6.00
CA ALA A 81 -26.33 10.39 -5.75
C ALA A 81 -24.85 10.75 -5.55
N ASP A 82 -24.06 9.82 -5.01
CA ASP A 82 -22.61 10.02 -4.78
C ASP A 82 -21.73 9.33 -5.85
N ALA A 83 -22.32 8.83 -6.94
CA ALA A 83 -21.60 8.16 -8.01
C ALA A 83 -21.21 9.15 -9.11
N ASP A 84 -19.97 9.05 -9.59
CA ASP A 84 -19.48 9.80 -10.75
C ASP A 84 -19.81 9.07 -12.06
N ALA A 85 -19.93 7.75 -12.01
CA ALA A 85 -20.38 6.92 -13.13
C ALA A 85 -21.05 5.63 -12.64
N VAL A 86 -21.94 5.08 -13.47
CA VAL A 86 -22.57 3.77 -13.25
C VAL A 86 -22.19 2.82 -14.38
N LEU A 87 -21.69 1.63 -14.02
CA LEU A 87 -21.52 0.50 -14.93
C LEU A 87 -22.77 -0.38 -14.84
N PHE A 88 -23.63 -0.29 -15.85
CA PHE A 88 -24.81 -1.16 -15.97
C PHE A 88 -24.44 -2.44 -16.72
N VAL A 89 -24.23 -3.52 -15.96
CA VAL A 89 -23.76 -4.81 -16.48
C VAL A 89 -24.93 -5.68 -16.90
N ILE A 90 -24.89 -6.14 -18.16
CA ILE A 90 -25.81 -7.13 -18.72
C ILE A 90 -25.03 -8.38 -19.14
N ASP A 91 -25.74 -9.50 -19.33
CA ASP A 91 -25.17 -10.73 -19.86
C ASP A 91 -25.43 -10.80 -21.38
N ALA A 92 -24.39 -10.60 -22.18
CA ALA A 92 -24.46 -10.58 -23.63
C ALA A 92 -24.92 -11.92 -24.24
N ARG A 93 -24.70 -13.05 -23.56
CA ARG A 93 -25.14 -14.38 -24.04
C ARG A 93 -26.62 -14.61 -23.83
N ALA A 94 -27.16 -14.05 -22.75
CA ALA A 94 -28.56 -14.21 -22.39
C ALA A 94 -29.48 -13.18 -23.07
N GLY A 95 -28.91 -12.08 -23.58
CA GLY A 95 -29.67 -10.95 -24.11
C GLY A 95 -30.36 -10.14 -23.01
N LEU A 96 -31.21 -9.20 -23.43
CA LEU A 96 -31.94 -8.34 -22.49
C LEU A 96 -33.12 -9.07 -21.86
N THR A 97 -33.22 -8.98 -20.53
CA THR A 97 -34.38 -9.48 -19.78
C THR A 97 -35.35 -8.35 -19.44
N PRO A 98 -36.61 -8.65 -19.03
CA PRO A 98 -37.52 -7.61 -18.53
C PRO A 98 -36.91 -6.80 -17.38
N LEU A 99 -36.15 -7.45 -16.50
CA LEU A 99 -35.47 -6.79 -15.39
C LEU A 99 -34.37 -5.82 -15.88
N ASP A 100 -33.62 -6.18 -16.94
CA ASP A 100 -32.63 -5.28 -17.54
C ASP A 100 -33.31 -4.04 -18.15
N ASN A 101 -34.48 -4.22 -18.78
CA ASN A 101 -35.26 -3.11 -19.32
C ASN A 101 -35.78 -2.18 -18.22
N GLU A 102 -36.25 -2.73 -17.10
CA GLU A 102 -36.72 -1.93 -15.96
C GLU A 102 -35.58 -1.15 -15.29
N ILE A 103 -34.43 -1.79 -15.07
CA ILE A 103 -33.22 -1.12 -14.55
C ILE A 103 -32.75 -0.05 -15.53
N GLY A 104 -32.70 -0.35 -16.83
CA GLY A 104 -32.32 0.61 -17.87
C GLY A 104 -33.26 1.81 -17.94
N ASN A 105 -34.57 1.60 -17.82
CA ASN A 105 -35.56 2.67 -17.78
C ASN A 105 -35.35 3.61 -16.58
N TRP A 106 -35.04 3.05 -15.41
CA TRP A 106 -34.72 3.83 -14.21
C TRP A 106 -33.40 4.60 -14.37
N LEU A 107 -32.37 3.95 -14.91
CA LEU A 107 -31.06 4.58 -15.15
C LEU A 107 -31.13 5.72 -16.19
N ARG A 108 -32.06 5.68 -17.16
CA ARG A 108 -32.29 6.80 -18.09
C ARG A 108 -32.79 8.06 -17.39
N SER A 109 -33.45 7.93 -16.24
CA SER A 109 -33.89 9.08 -15.44
C SER A 109 -32.85 9.56 -14.44
N ALA A 110 -31.72 8.87 -14.32
CA ALA A 110 -30.64 9.26 -13.42
C ALA A 110 -29.86 10.45 -13.99
N GLU A 111 -29.40 11.33 -13.11
CA GLU A 111 -28.52 12.46 -13.48
C GLU A 111 -27.05 12.04 -13.63
N VAL A 112 -26.72 10.80 -13.27
CA VAL A 112 -25.36 10.24 -13.31
C VAL A 112 -25.10 9.57 -14.65
N PRO A 113 -23.92 9.77 -15.27
CA PRO A 113 -23.52 9.07 -16.49
C PRO A 113 -23.54 7.54 -16.34
N VAL A 114 -24.14 6.85 -17.31
CA VAL A 114 -24.31 5.39 -17.31
C VAL A 114 -23.57 4.81 -18.51
N ILE A 115 -22.74 3.80 -18.27
CA ILE A 115 -22.10 2.99 -19.30
C ILE A 115 -22.72 1.60 -19.29
N VAL A 116 -23.27 1.18 -20.42
CA VAL A 116 -23.75 -0.20 -20.58
C VAL A 116 -22.55 -1.11 -20.81
N VAL A 117 -22.42 -2.14 -19.99
CA VAL A 117 -21.34 -3.13 -20.06
C VAL A 117 -21.94 -4.48 -20.44
N ALA A 118 -21.74 -4.87 -21.70
CA ALA A 118 -22.16 -6.17 -22.22
C ALA A 118 -21.12 -7.23 -21.87
N ASN A 119 -21.29 -7.87 -20.71
CA ASN A 119 -20.36 -8.86 -20.19
C ASN A 119 -20.63 -10.26 -20.78
N LYS A 120 -19.63 -11.15 -20.70
CA LYS A 120 -19.62 -12.49 -21.32
C LYS A 120 -19.64 -12.45 -22.85
N ALA A 121 -19.07 -11.39 -23.43
CA ALA A 121 -19.00 -11.16 -24.87
C ALA A 121 -17.90 -11.96 -25.59
N GLU A 122 -17.29 -12.96 -24.94
CA GLU A 122 -16.31 -13.81 -25.60
C GLU A 122 -16.91 -14.63 -26.77
N GLY A 123 -16.27 -14.54 -27.93
CA GLY A 123 -16.71 -15.22 -29.16
C GLY A 123 -17.95 -14.59 -29.82
N ARG A 124 -18.55 -15.27 -30.80
CA ARG A 124 -19.70 -14.76 -31.58
C ARG A 124 -21.06 -14.90 -30.88
N SER A 125 -21.11 -15.57 -29.73
CA SER A 125 -22.37 -15.85 -29.02
C SER A 125 -22.89 -14.65 -28.22
N GLY A 126 -22.09 -13.59 -28.04
CA GLY A 126 -22.49 -12.35 -27.37
C GLY A 126 -23.05 -11.28 -28.31
N ASP A 127 -22.85 -11.41 -29.63
CA ASP A 127 -23.18 -10.36 -30.61
C ASP A 127 -24.65 -9.94 -30.54
N SER A 128 -25.57 -10.91 -30.42
CA SER A 128 -27.01 -10.62 -30.33
C SER A 128 -27.37 -9.81 -29.09
N GLY A 129 -26.82 -10.13 -27.92
CA GLY A 129 -27.09 -9.39 -26.69
C GLY A 129 -26.46 -7.98 -26.69
N ILE A 130 -25.32 -7.80 -27.38
CA ILE A 130 -24.73 -6.48 -27.62
C ILE A 130 -25.68 -5.64 -28.49
N PHE A 131 -26.18 -6.19 -29.62
CA PHE A 131 -27.11 -5.47 -30.48
C PHE A 131 -28.44 -5.13 -29.78
N GLU A 132 -28.97 -6.05 -28.99
CA GLU A 132 -30.19 -5.80 -28.19
C GLU A 132 -29.99 -4.66 -27.19
N SER A 133 -28.81 -4.54 -26.59
CA SER A 133 -28.53 -3.54 -25.55
C SER A 133 -28.65 -2.09 -26.02
N TYR A 134 -28.51 -1.81 -27.32
CA TYR A 134 -28.80 -0.49 -27.90
C TYR A 134 -30.24 -0.04 -27.66
N SER A 135 -31.19 -0.97 -27.55
CA SER A 135 -32.60 -0.66 -27.29
C SER A 135 -32.83 -0.05 -25.90
N LEU A 136 -31.86 -0.16 -24.98
CA LEU A 136 -31.90 0.50 -23.68
C LEU A 136 -31.78 2.03 -23.79
N GLY A 137 -31.24 2.55 -24.89
CA GLY A 137 -31.11 3.99 -25.13
C GLY A 137 -30.11 4.68 -24.20
N LEU A 138 -29.06 3.96 -23.76
CA LEU A 138 -28.04 4.41 -22.81
C LEU A 138 -26.66 4.60 -23.47
N GLY A 139 -26.62 4.82 -24.79
CA GLY A 139 -25.39 4.97 -25.56
C GLY A 139 -24.81 3.65 -26.08
N ASP A 140 -23.55 3.70 -26.51
CA ASP A 140 -22.86 2.56 -27.10
C ASP A 140 -22.40 1.57 -26.02
N PRO A 141 -22.79 0.29 -26.09
CA PRO A 141 -22.41 -0.71 -25.10
C PRO A 141 -20.94 -1.11 -25.24
N VAL A 142 -20.25 -1.21 -24.10
CA VAL A 142 -18.89 -1.74 -24.02
C VAL A 142 -18.95 -3.25 -23.90
N ALA A 143 -18.48 -3.95 -24.93
CA ALA A 143 -18.39 -5.40 -24.94
C ALA A 143 -17.16 -5.87 -24.14
N ILE A 144 -17.37 -6.70 -23.13
CA ILE A 144 -16.26 -7.22 -22.30
C ILE A 144 -16.41 -8.72 -22.00
N SER A 145 -15.28 -9.33 -21.67
CA SER A 145 -15.26 -10.61 -20.95
C SER A 145 -14.54 -10.43 -19.64
N ALA A 146 -15.28 -10.24 -18.53
CA ALA A 146 -14.68 -10.06 -17.21
C ALA A 146 -13.85 -11.29 -16.77
N GLU A 147 -14.25 -12.48 -17.20
CA GLU A 147 -13.56 -13.74 -16.89
C GLU A 147 -12.21 -13.84 -17.62
N HIS A 148 -12.18 -13.49 -18.91
CA HIS A 148 -10.97 -13.59 -19.75
C HIS A 148 -10.14 -12.30 -19.78
N GLY A 149 -10.68 -11.17 -19.31
CA GLY A 149 -10.03 -9.86 -19.27
C GLY A 149 -10.08 -9.08 -20.59
N GLU A 150 -10.95 -9.47 -21.51
CA GLU A 150 -11.14 -8.81 -22.82
C GLU A 150 -12.03 -7.56 -22.69
N GLY A 151 -11.82 -6.55 -23.56
CA GLY A 151 -12.62 -5.31 -23.57
C GLY A 151 -12.29 -4.30 -22.45
N THR A 152 -11.23 -4.53 -21.68
CA THR A 152 -10.80 -3.62 -20.60
C THR A 152 -10.23 -2.30 -21.10
N ALA A 153 -9.65 -2.27 -22.29
CA ALA A 153 -9.21 -1.03 -22.95
C ALA A 153 -10.41 -0.20 -23.40
N ASP A 154 -11.42 -0.81 -24.00
CA ASP A 154 -12.65 -0.14 -24.42
C ASP A 154 -13.42 0.42 -23.21
N LEU A 155 -13.44 -0.32 -22.09
CA LEU A 155 -14.00 0.16 -20.83
C LEU A 155 -13.25 1.38 -20.28
N PHE A 156 -11.93 1.45 -20.44
CA PHE A 156 -11.14 2.63 -20.08
C PHE A 156 -11.50 3.82 -20.98
N GLU A 157 -11.58 3.61 -22.29
CA GLU A 157 -11.93 4.66 -23.26
C GLU A 157 -13.32 5.23 -23.01
N ALA A 158 -14.28 4.39 -22.60
CA ALA A 158 -15.63 4.81 -22.23
C ALA A 158 -15.68 5.58 -20.89
N LEU A 159 -14.86 5.19 -19.90
CA LEU A 159 -14.81 5.84 -18.59
C LEU A 159 -14.02 7.16 -18.59
N TRP A 160 -13.00 7.28 -19.44
CA TRP A 160 -12.07 8.42 -19.43
C TRP A 160 -12.75 9.79 -19.58
N PRO A 161 -13.69 10.00 -20.52
CA PRO A 161 -14.39 11.28 -20.65
C PRO A 161 -15.26 11.65 -19.43
N ILE A 162 -15.64 10.67 -18.60
CA ILE A 162 -16.57 10.88 -17.48
C ILE A 162 -15.81 11.14 -16.18
N ILE A 163 -14.80 10.32 -15.89
CA ILE A 163 -14.08 10.36 -14.60
C ILE A 163 -12.58 10.64 -14.74
N GLY A 164 -12.03 10.74 -15.95
CA GLY A 164 -10.59 10.92 -16.18
C GLY A 164 -10.04 12.17 -15.52
N GLU A 165 -10.68 13.32 -15.72
CA GLU A 165 -10.26 14.58 -15.08
C GLU A 165 -10.40 14.54 -13.55
N LYS A 166 -11.46 13.91 -13.02
CA LYS A 166 -11.63 13.71 -11.56
C LYS A 166 -10.62 12.71 -10.99
N SER A 167 -10.22 11.72 -11.77
CA SER A 167 -9.15 10.80 -11.40
C SER A 167 -7.81 11.53 -11.37
N GLU A 168 -7.49 12.35 -12.37
CA GLU A 168 -6.24 13.13 -12.38
C GLU A 168 -6.25 14.21 -11.29
N ALA A 169 -7.38 14.88 -11.07
CA ALA A 169 -7.55 15.85 -10.00
C ALA A 169 -7.55 15.19 -8.62
N GLY A 170 -8.11 13.99 -8.48
CA GLY A 170 -8.04 13.17 -7.26
C GLY A 170 -6.63 12.62 -7.01
N ASP A 171 -5.86 12.40 -8.07
CA ASP A 171 -4.44 12.05 -8.00
C ASP A 171 -3.59 13.25 -7.61
N ALA A 172 -3.90 14.42 -8.15
CA ALA A 172 -3.30 15.68 -7.76
C ALA A 172 -3.71 16.07 -6.33
N LEU A 173 -4.97 15.90 -5.93
CA LEU A 173 -5.43 16.16 -4.57
C LEU A 173 -4.91 15.12 -3.58
N ALA A 174 -4.76 13.85 -3.94
CA ALA A 174 -4.09 12.88 -3.08
C ALA A 174 -2.58 13.19 -2.98
N ALA A 175 -1.97 13.70 -4.06
CA ALA A 175 -0.63 14.25 -4.00
C ALA A 175 -0.58 15.54 -3.17
N MET A 176 -1.65 16.35 -3.13
CA MET A 176 -1.76 17.60 -2.37
C MET A 176 -2.20 17.41 -0.92
N ASP A 177 -2.99 16.39 -0.57
CA ASP A 177 -3.31 15.95 0.80
C ASP A 177 -2.08 15.25 1.39
N GLU A 178 -1.32 14.51 0.56
CA GLU A 178 0.07 14.15 0.84
C GLU A 178 1.01 15.38 0.85
N GLU A 179 0.64 16.56 0.34
CA GLU A 179 1.42 17.81 0.47
C GLU A 179 0.98 18.67 1.67
N GLU A 180 -0.29 18.65 2.10
CA GLU A 180 -0.82 19.38 3.27
C GLU A 180 -0.50 18.63 4.59
N GLU A 181 -0.42 17.29 4.60
CA GLU A 181 0.19 16.54 5.71
C GLU A 181 1.74 16.55 5.68
N ASP A 182 2.37 16.89 4.54
CA ASP A 182 3.83 16.93 4.36
C ASP A 182 4.40 18.35 4.15
N GLU A 183 3.68 19.45 4.45
CA GLU A 183 4.21 20.80 4.22
C GLU A 183 5.52 21.04 4.99
N ASP A 184 5.73 20.32 6.11
CA ASP A 184 6.98 20.30 6.88
C ASP A 184 7.77 18.97 6.80
N GLY A 185 7.24 17.94 6.14
CA GLY A 185 7.84 16.58 6.13
C GLY A 185 7.95 15.92 7.52
N VAL A 186 7.27 16.47 8.53
CA VAL A 186 7.24 15.93 9.89
C VAL A 186 6.06 14.99 10.02
N PRO A 187 6.28 13.70 10.32
CA PRO A 187 5.19 12.74 10.46
C PRO A 187 4.21 13.13 11.59
N THR A 188 2.96 13.40 11.24
CA THR A 188 1.88 13.66 12.20
C THR A 188 1.34 12.34 12.77
N GLY A 189 1.09 12.29 14.09
CA GLY A 189 0.61 11.09 14.79
C GLY A 189 1.68 10.12 15.31
N PRO A 190 1.26 9.04 16.00
CA PRO A 190 2.15 8.16 16.75
C PRO A 190 3.12 7.39 15.86
N LEU A 191 4.36 7.21 16.32
CA LEU A 191 5.34 6.33 15.67
C LEU A 191 4.81 4.89 15.67
N LYS A 192 4.56 4.32 14.50
CA LYS A 192 4.13 2.91 14.38
C LYS A 192 5.35 2.00 14.39
N LEU A 193 5.66 1.42 15.55
CA LEU A 193 6.85 0.61 15.79
C LEU A 193 6.50 -0.88 15.82
N ALA A 194 7.24 -1.75 15.14
CA ALA A 194 7.14 -3.20 15.32
C ALA A 194 8.45 -3.77 15.88
N ILE A 195 8.38 -4.70 16.83
CA ILE A 195 9.54 -5.43 17.35
C ILE A 195 9.48 -6.88 16.85
N VAL A 196 10.35 -7.20 15.89
CA VAL A 196 10.44 -8.52 15.26
C VAL A 196 11.76 -9.21 15.63
N GLY A 197 11.88 -10.49 15.29
CA GLY A 197 13.08 -11.29 15.58
C GLY A 197 12.76 -12.72 15.93
N ARG A 198 13.80 -13.55 16.03
CA ARG A 198 13.65 -14.98 16.32
C ARG A 198 13.01 -15.26 17.69
N PRO A 199 12.44 -16.46 17.89
CA PRO A 199 12.04 -16.91 19.21
C PRO A 199 13.18 -16.77 20.22
N ASN A 200 12.85 -16.35 21.45
CA ASN A 200 13.79 -16.22 22.58
C ASN A 200 14.87 -15.12 22.46
N ALA A 201 14.81 -14.26 21.43
CA ALA A 201 15.63 -13.04 21.34
C ALA A 201 15.34 -12.01 22.46
N GLY A 202 14.25 -12.21 23.21
CA GLY A 202 13.87 -11.36 24.36
C GLY A 202 12.85 -10.27 24.03
N LYS A 203 12.07 -10.43 22.96
CA LYS A 203 11.02 -9.47 22.51
C LYS A 203 10.01 -9.17 23.62
N SER A 204 9.45 -10.19 24.28
CA SER A 204 8.47 -10.00 25.35
C SER A 204 9.04 -9.27 26.56
N THR A 205 10.29 -9.58 26.93
CA THR A 205 10.99 -8.89 28.01
C THR A 205 11.23 -7.41 27.66
N LEU A 206 11.59 -7.14 26.40
CA LEU A 206 11.80 -5.78 25.90
C LEU A 206 10.50 -4.97 25.97
N ILE A 207 9.42 -5.51 25.40
CA ILE A 207 8.11 -4.85 25.36
C ILE A 207 7.58 -4.59 26.77
N ASN A 208 7.64 -5.57 27.67
CA ASN A 208 7.19 -5.36 29.05
C ASN A 208 8.00 -4.26 29.76
N ARG A 209 9.31 -4.18 29.51
CA ARG A 209 10.13 -3.12 30.09
C ARG A 209 9.84 -1.76 29.47
N LEU A 210 9.56 -1.69 28.17
CA LEU A 210 9.16 -0.45 27.49
C LEU A 210 7.82 0.09 28.01
N LEU A 211 6.85 -0.80 28.29
CA LEU A 211 5.54 -0.42 28.79
C LEU A 211 5.51 -0.13 30.31
N GLY A 212 6.62 -0.44 31.02
CA GLY A 212 6.68 -0.42 32.48
C GLY A 212 5.92 -1.59 33.11
N GLU A 213 6.47 -2.20 34.17
CA GLU A 213 5.86 -3.38 34.80
C GLU A 213 4.52 -3.09 35.52
N ASP A 214 4.09 -1.81 35.66
CA ASP A 214 2.93 -1.41 36.48
C ASP A 214 2.02 -0.29 35.92
N ARG A 215 2.14 0.13 34.66
CA ARG A 215 1.16 1.09 34.10
C ARG A 215 -0.02 0.35 33.47
N LEU A 216 -1.17 0.49 34.13
CA LEU A 216 -2.50 0.15 33.64
C LEU A 216 -2.61 0.54 32.16
N LEU A 217 -2.89 -0.48 31.34
CA LEU A 217 -3.46 -0.33 30.00
C LEU A 217 -4.56 0.73 30.06
N THR A 218 -4.28 1.96 29.63
CA THR A 218 -5.32 2.95 29.36
C THR A 218 -5.89 2.61 27.99
N GLY A 219 -6.72 1.56 27.97
CA GLY A 219 -7.61 1.23 26.88
C GLY A 219 -8.96 0.84 27.50
N PRO A 220 -10.09 1.29 26.92
CA PRO A 220 -11.40 1.04 27.49
C PRO A 220 -11.65 -0.46 27.67
N GLU A 221 -12.32 -0.79 28.78
CA GLU A 221 -12.64 -2.14 29.21
C GLU A 221 -13.38 -2.96 28.14
N ALA A 222 -13.02 -4.25 28.11
CA ALA A 222 -13.87 -5.37 27.72
C ALA A 222 -14.73 -5.23 26.45
N GLY A 223 -14.14 -5.59 25.30
CA GLY A 223 -14.87 -6.13 24.15
C GLY A 223 -14.28 -5.73 22.80
N ILE A 224 -14.05 -6.75 21.94
CA ILE A 224 -13.97 -6.72 20.45
C ILE A 224 -12.88 -5.80 19.82
N THR A 225 -11.96 -6.23 18.95
CA THR A 225 -12.09 -7.02 17.70
C THR A 225 -10.80 -7.81 17.36
N ARG A 226 -10.94 -8.79 16.44
CA ARG A 226 -9.89 -9.71 15.99
C ARG A 226 -8.85 -9.02 15.09
N ASP A 227 -7.58 -9.32 15.36
CA ASP A 227 -6.42 -9.26 14.44
C ASP A 227 -5.63 -7.95 14.24
N SER A 228 -5.29 -7.27 15.33
CA SER A 228 -3.90 -6.90 15.69
C SER A 228 -3.95 -6.03 16.94
N ILE A 229 -3.31 -6.46 18.03
CA ILE A 229 -3.32 -5.69 19.28
C ILE A 229 -2.24 -4.63 19.15
N ALA A 230 -2.64 -3.44 18.69
CA ALA A 230 -1.85 -2.23 18.81
C ALA A 230 -1.83 -1.79 20.28
N ILE A 231 -0.66 -1.40 20.80
CA ILE A 231 -0.54 -0.83 22.14
C ILE A 231 -0.01 0.59 21.98
N ASP A 232 -0.82 1.55 22.40
CA ASP A 232 -0.43 2.96 22.40
C ASP A 232 0.19 3.31 23.75
N TRP A 233 1.32 4.01 23.73
CA TRP A 233 1.93 4.58 24.92
C TRP A 233 2.68 5.87 24.58
N GLU A 234 2.88 6.71 25.58
CA GLU A 234 3.71 7.91 25.48
C GLU A 234 5.11 7.60 26.00
N TRP A 235 6.12 7.93 25.20
CA TRP A 235 7.52 7.93 25.61
C TRP A 235 7.99 9.37 25.77
N THR A 236 8.56 9.69 26.93
CA THR A 236 9.17 11.00 27.18
C THR A 236 10.60 10.98 26.66
N ASP A 237 10.90 11.86 25.69
CA ASP A 237 12.24 11.97 25.13
C ASP A 237 13.21 12.51 26.20
N PRO A 238 14.26 11.75 26.61
CA PRO A 238 15.18 12.22 27.64
C PRO A 238 15.99 13.46 27.24
N ALA A 239 16.07 13.81 25.96
CA ALA A 239 16.81 14.96 25.47
C ALA A 239 15.98 16.25 25.47
N SER A 240 14.69 16.18 25.10
CA SER A 240 13.80 17.35 25.05
C SER A 240 12.81 17.44 26.22
N ASP A 241 12.64 16.37 26.99
CA ASP A 241 11.61 16.20 28.04
C ASP A 241 10.15 16.29 27.50
N GLU A 242 9.97 16.11 26.19
CA GLU A 242 8.67 16.15 25.54
C GLU A 242 8.06 14.75 25.40
N PRO A 243 6.74 14.60 25.64
CA PRO A 243 6.05 13.34 25.38
C PRO A 243 5.88 13.13 23.86
N ARG A 244 6.22 11.93 23.38
CA ARG A 244 5.99 11.50 22.00
C ARG A 244 5.19 10.20 22.00
N GLU A 245 4.17 10.15 21.17
CA GLU A 245 3.29 8.98 21.08
C GLU A 245 3.92 7.86 20.25
N ILE A 246 3.80 6.63 20.74
CA ILE A 246 4.25 5.43 20.04
C ILE A 246 3.11 4.40 20.04
N ARG A 247 2.93 3.76 18.89
CA ARG A 247 2.01 2.64 18.68
C ARG A 247 2.80 1.38 18.38
N LEU A 248 2.77 0.41 19.28
CA LEU A 248 3.42 -0.89 19.09
C LEU A 248 2.53 -1.76 18.23
N ILE A 249 2.99 -2.07 17.02
CA ILE A 249 2.34 -2.97 16.09
C ILE A 249 2.77 -4.41 16.40
N ASP A 250 1.77 -5.27 16.56
CA ASP A 250 1.84 -6.73 16.76
C ASP A 250 2.35 -7.22 18.13
N THR A 251 1.39 -7.51 19.02
CA THR A 251 1.61 -8.29 20.26
C THR A 251 0.90 -9.65 20.24
N ALA A 252 0.48 -10.17 19.09
CA ALA A 252 -0.25 -11.45 19.00
C ALA A 252 0.58 -12.64 19.53
N GLY A 253 1.91 -12.56 19.47
CA GLY A 253 2.82 -13.52 20.06
C GLY A 253 2.92 -13.51 21.59
N MET A 254 2.37 -12.47 22.26
CA MET A 254 2.53 -12.28 23.71
C MET A 254 1.34 -12.76 24.54
N ARG A 255 0.09 -12.53 24.10
CA ARG A 255 -1.09 -13.00 24.87
C ARG A 255 -1.26 -14.52 24.89
N LYS A 256 -0.75 -15.24 23.87
CA LYS A 256 -0.88 -16.71 23.78
C LYS A 256 0.03 -17.49 24.74
N LYS A 257 0.94 -16.84 25.48
CA LYS A 257 1.98 -17.51 26.29
C LYS A 257 1.68 -17.67 27.78
N ARG A 258 0.44 -17.48 28.23
CA ARG A 258 0.08 -17.84 29.62
C ARG A 258 -0.45 -19.27 29.77
N ASN A 259 -0.93 -19.89 28.70
CA ASN A 259 -1.35 -21.29 28.67
C ASN A 259 -1.10 -21.84 27.27
N VAL A 260 -0.08 -22.68 27.11
CA VAL A 260 -0.05 -23.89 26.26
C VAL A 260 1.41 -24.35 26.19
N VAL A 261 1.62 -25.51 26.81
CA VAL A 261 2.82 -26.34 26.76
C VAL A 261 3.10 -26.78 25.32
N GLU A 262 4.38 -26.72 24.95
CA GLU A 262 5.05 -27.49 23.88
C GLU A 262 4.16 -28.18 22.82
N LYS A 263 3.83 -27.46 21.74
CA LYS A 263 3.64 -27.98 20.35
C LYS A 263 2.95 -26.91 19.48
N LEU A 264 3.71 -25.94 18.96
CA LEU A 264 3.31 -25.12 17.80
C LEU A 264 4.47 -24.23 17.32
N GLU A 265 5.57 -24.85 16.88
CA GLU A 265 6.73 -24.13 16.32
C GLU A 265 6.63 -23.90 14.79
N LYS A 266 5.40 -23.82 14.24
CA LYS A 266 5.14 -23.50 12.82
C LYS A 266 4.41 -22.18 12.57
N LEU A 267 4.32 -21.31 13.58
CA LEU A 267 3.76 -19.96 13.47
C LEU A 267 4.81 -18.94 13.93
N SER A 268 5.65 -18.41 13.03
CA SER A 268 6.46 -17.19 13.31
C SER A 268 7.13 -16.56 12.06
N VAL A 269 6.49 -16.63 10.89
CA VAL A 269 6.87 -15.81 9.71
C VAL A 269 5.67 -14.99 9.25
N ALA A 270 4.48 -15.59 9.22
CA ALA A 270 3.23 -14.89 8.89
C ALA A 270 2.88 -13.77 9.90
N ASP A 271 3.17 -13.97 11.20
CA ASP A 271 2.96 -12.93 12.22
C ASP A 271 3.96 -11.76 12.05
N ALA A 272 5.24 -12.08 11.81
CA ALA A 272 6.26 -11.07 11.52
C ALA A 272 5.93 -10.26 10.25
N ARG A 273 5.34 -10.89 9.23
CA ARG A 273 4.89 -10.20 8.01
C ARG A 273 3.79 -9.20 8.31
N ARG A 274 2.73 -9.61 9.03
CA ARG A 274 1.65 -8.69 9.44
C ARG A 274 2.19 -7.52 10.26
N ALA A 275 3.13 -7.75 11.18
CA ALA A 275 3.75 -6.67 11.96
C ALA A 275 4.47 -5.65 11.07
N VAL A 276 5.23 -6.16 10.08
CA VAL A 276 5.96 -5.34 9.10
C VAL A 276 5.00 -4.54 8.21
N ASP A 277 3.86 -5.11 7.82
CA ASP A 277 2.89 -4.48 6.92
C ASP A 277 2.25 -3.21 7.50
N PHE A 278 2.14 -3.09 8.82
CA PHE A 278 1.51 -1.94 9.49
C PHE A 278 2.50 -1.01 10.20
N ALA A 279 3.76 -1.42 10.34
CA ALA A 279 4.80 -0.61 10.95
C ALA A 279 5.34 0.46 9.99
N GLU A 280 5.80 1.57 10.56
CA GLU A 280 6.68 2.53 9.87
C GLU A 280 8.14 2.12 10.10
N VAL A 281 8.47 1.83 11.36
CA VAL A 281 9.80 1.40 11.80
C VAL A 281 9.75 -0.01 12.36
N VAL A 282 10.63 -0.87 11.88
CA VAL A 282 10.78 -2.26 12.29
C VAL A 282 12.09 -2.41 13.05
N VAL A 283 12.01 -2.81 14.31
CA VAL A 283 13.16 -3.17 15.16
C VAL A 283 13.38 -4.67 15.06
N LEU A 284 14.44 -5.09 14.38
CA LEU A 284 14.88 -6.48 14.40
C LEU A 284 15.74 -6.73 15.63
N LEU A 285 15.19 -7.50 16.58
CA LEU A 285 15.84 -7.86 17.82
C LEU A 285 16.71 -9.11 17.65
N LEU A 286 18.02 -8.95 17.85
CA LEU A 286 19.01 -10.02 17.85
C LEU A 286 19.39 -10.41 19.28
N ASP A 287 19.81 -11.66 19.46
CA ASP A 287 20.32 -12.15 20.74
C ASP A 287 21.87 -12.07 20.75
N ALA A 288 22.45 -11.28 21.65
CA ALA A 288 23.91 -11.16 21.76
C ALA A 288 24.63 -12.51 22.00
N THR A 289 23.95 -13.49 22.60
CA THR A 289 24.52 -14.81 22.90
C THR A 289 24.55 -15.75 21.70
N LYS A 290 23.77 -15.45 20.65
CA LYS A 290 23.62 -16.31 19.46
C LYS A 290 24.16 -15.68 18.18
N GLY A 291 24.41 -14.37 18.18
CA GLY A 291 24.85 -13.64 16.99
C GLY A 291 23.77 -13.58 15.89
N LEU A 292 24.19 -13.18 14.69
CA LEU A 292 23.33 -13.04 13.51
C LEU A 292 23.14 -14.39 12.82
N GLU A 293 21.89 -14.82 12.62
CA GLU A 293 21.56 -16.03 11.88
C GLU A 293 20.85 -15.75 10.54
N HIS A 294 20.77 -16.77 9.69
CA HIS A 294 20.18 -16.65 8.36
C HIS A 294 18.69 -16.24 8.39
N GLN A 295 17.93 -16.65 9.41
CA GLN A 295 16.54 -16.23 9.58
C GLN A 295 16.42 -14.74 9.92
N ASP A 296 17.39 -14.16 10.63
CA ASP A 296 17.40 -12.73 10.96
C ASP A 296 17.54 -11.90 9.67
N LEU A 297 18.45 -12.30 8.77
CA LEU A 297 18.59 -11.68 7.45
C LEU A 297 17.32 -11.77 6.61
N LYS A 298 16.59 -12.90 6.64
CA LYS A 298 15.31 -13.03 5.93
C LYS A 298 14.25 -12.05 6.43
N ILE A 299 14.17 -11.86 7.75
CA ILE A 299 13.21 -10.91 8.35
C ILE A 299 13.62 -9.46 7.99
N ALA A 300 14.92 -9.15 8.03
CA ALA A 300 15.44 -7.85 7.60
C ALA A 300 15.13 -7.57 6.13
N SER A 301 15.39 -8.52 5.23
CA SER A 301 15.08 -8.39 3.80
C SER A 301 13.60 -8.15 3.56
N LEU A 302 12.71 -8.88 4.25
CA LEU A 302 11.26 -8.67 4.16
C LEU A 302 10.86 -7.24 4.53
N ALA A 303 11.41 -6.69 5.62
CA ALA A 303 11.11 -5.32 6.04
C ALA A 303 11.55 -4.28 4.99
N ILE A 304 12.73 -4.48 4.40
CA ILE A 304 13.27 -3.58 3.37
C ILE A 304 12.46 -3.69 2.07
N GLU A 305 12.09 -4.91 1.65
CA GLU A 305 11.28 -5.15 0.44
C GLU A 305 9.90 -4.50 0.55
N GLU A 306 9.23 -4.64 1.69
CA GLU A 306 7.97 -3.95 1.98
C GLU A 306 8.13 -2.41 2.09
N GLY A 307 9.38 -1.92 2.16
CA GLY A 307 9.70 -0.50 2.14
C GLY A 307 9.65 0.14 3.53
N ARG A 308 9.81 -0.63 4.60
CA ARG A 308 9.80 -0.12 5.98
C ARG A 308 11.18 0.37 6.39
N ALA A 309 11.21 1.34 7.30
CA ALA A 309 12.44 1.70 7.99
C ALA A 309 12.88 0.53 8.87
N LEU A 310 14.13 0.08 8.73
CA LEU A 310 14.67 -1.03 9.49
C LEU A 310 15.75 -0.53 10.44
N MET A 311 15.72 -1.01 11.68
CA MET A 311 16.83 -0.87 12.61
C MET A 311 17.08 -2.18 13.36
N ILE A 312 18.29 -2.32 13.88
CA ILE A 312 18.73 -3.54 14.56
C ILE A 312 19.01 -3.23 16.03
N ALA A 313 18.42 -4.04 16.91
CA ALA A 313 18.68 -3.98 18.34
C ALA A 313 19.34 -5.29 18.79
N ILE A 314 20.57 -5.23 19.33
CA ILE A 314 21.24 -6.41 19.90
C ILE A 314 20.88 -6.48 21.39
N ASN A 315 20.00 -7.39 21.74
CA ASN A 315 19.52 -7.59 23.10
C ASN A 315 20.47 -8.45 23.94
N LYS A 316 20.26 -8.46 25.26
CA LYS A 316 21.07 -9.18 26.26
C LYS A 316 22.52 -8.70 26.29
N TRP A 317 22.73 -7.41 26.01
CA TRP A 317 24.07 -6.84 25.98
C TRP A 317 24.79 -6.87 27.34
N ASP A 318 24.03 -6.99 28.43
CA ASP A 318 24.54 -7.17 29.80
C ASP A 318 25.36 -8.45 30.00
N VAL A 319 25.16 -9.47 29.16
CA VAL A 319 25.86 -10.76 29.21
C VAL A 319 26.70 -11.04 27.96
N ALA A 320 26.88 -10.03 27.10
CA ALA A 320 27.65 -10.19 25.86
C ALA A 320 29.14 -10.42 26.16
N GLN A 321 29.71 -11.48 25.58
CA GLN A 321 31.14 -11.74 25.58
C GLN A 321 31.76 -11.15 24.31
N ASP A 322 33.01 -10.68 24.39
CA ASP A 322 33.72 -10.05 23.27
C ASP A 322 32.89 -8.97 22.55
N ALA A 323 32.18 -8.15 23.33
CA ALA A 323 31.16 -7.21 22.88
C ALA A 323 31.57 -6.37 21.64
N SER A 324 32.79 -5.84 21.63
CA SER A 324 33.30 -5.05 20.50
C SER A 324 33.42 -5.89 19.20
N LYS A 325 33.94 -7.12 19.31
CA LYS A 325 34.08 -8.03 18.16
C LYS A 325 32.71 -8.47 17.63
N LEU A 326 31.78 -8.79 18.54
CA LEU A 326 30.42 -9.17 18.18
C LEU A 326 29.70 -8.03 17.46
N PHE A 327 29.74 -6.80 18.00
CA PHE A 327 29.09 -5.64 17.41
C PHE A 327 29.59 -5.36 15.99
N ASN A 328 30.92 -5.33 15.81
CA ASN A 328 31.54 -5.07 14.52
C ASN A 328 31.30 -6.21 13.51
N GLY A 329 31.30 -7.46 13.98
CA GLY A 329 30.96 -8.62 13.16
C GLY A 329 29.53 -8.59 12.64
N ILE A 330 28.57 -8.22 13.49
CA ILE A 330 27.16 -8.05 13.09
C ILE A 330 27.02 -6.91 12.09
N ARG A 331 27.63 -5.75 12.35
CA ARG A 331 27.61 -4.61 11.43
C ARG A 331 28.11 -4.99 10.05
N PHE A 332 29.28 -5.63 9.98
CA PHE A 332 29.86 -6.10 8.71
C PHE A 332 28.94 -7.07 7.97
N ALA A 333 28.38 -8.05 8.68
CA ALA A 333 27.48 -9.04 8.08
C ALA A 333 26.17 -8.42 7.55
N LEU A 334 25.65 -7.38 8.21
CA LEU A 334 24.48 -6.63 7.75
C LEU A 334 24.79 -5.81 6.50
N ASP A 335 25.92 -5.09 6.48
CA ASP A 335 26.32 -4.27 5.32
C ASP A 335 26.59 -5.14 4.08
N GLU A 336 27.15 -6.35 4.24
CA GLU A 336 27.32 -7.34 3.16
C GLU A 336 25.98 -8.00 2.75
N GLY A 337 25.16 -8.37 3.73
CA GLY A 337 23.93 -9.14 3.51
C GLY A 337 22.74 -8.32 2.99
N LEU A 338 22.73 -7.00 3.23
CA LEU A 338 21.59 -6.13 2.96
C LEU A 338 21.93 -4.99 2.01
N ALA A 339 22.51 -5.28 0.83
CA ALA A 339 23.00 -4.26 -0.12
C ALA A 339 22.01 -3.12 -0.48
N GLN A 340 20.70 -3.34 -0.31
CA GLN A 340 19.64 -2.34 -0.53
C GLN A 340 19.66 -1.20 0.49
N VAL A 341 20.19 -1.41 1.71
CA VAL A 341 20.33 -0.42 2.78
C VAL A 341 21.76 -0.48 3.36
N ARG A 342 22.28 0.61 3.91
CA ARG A 342 23.66 0.72 4.40
C ARG A 342 23.63 1.59 5.62
N GLY A 343 24.50 1.29 6.60
CA GLY A 343 24.53 2.09 7.82
C GLY A 343 23.21 2.04 8.60
N LEU A 344 22.51 0.89 8.55
CA LEU A 344 21.35 0.65 9.39
C LEU A 344 21.70 0.97 10.86
N PRO A 345 20.82 1.66 11.61
CA PRO A 345 21.04 1.88 13.03
C PRO A 345 21.19 0.54 13.75
N LEU A 346 22.31 0.37 14.46
CA LEU A 346 22.64 -0.83 15.22
C LEU A 346 22.88 -0.42 16.67
N ILE A 347 21.97 -0.83 17.56
CA ILE A 347 21.93 -0.37 18.94
C ILE A 347 22.03 -1.57 19.87
N ALA A 348 22.90 -1.45 20.88
CA ALA A 348 23.04 -2.45 21.92
C ALA A 348 22.05 -2.15 23.05
N VAL A 349 21.21 -3.13 23.39
CA VAL A 349 20.18 -2.98 24.42
C VAL A 349 20.22 -4.12 25.43
N SER A 350 19.73 -3.85 26.63
CA SER A 350 19.39 -4.89 27.58
C SER A 350 17.95 -4.72 28.03
N ALA A 351 17.09 -5.58 27.51
CA ALA A 351 15.72 -5.71 27.96
C ALA A 351 15.62 -6.04 29.45
N LYS A 352 16.68 -6.53 30.11
CA LYS A 352 16.69 -6.84 31.55
C LYS A 352 17.02 -5.63 32.42
N THR A 353 17.96 -4.80 31.99
CA THR A 353 18.40 -3.64 32.79
C THR A 353 17.77 -2.32 32.35
N GLY A 354 17.18 -2.27 31.15
CA GLY A 354 16.67 -1.04 30.53
C GLY A 354 17.75 -0.23 29.81
N LYS A 355 19.00 -0.64 29.88
CA LYS A 355 20.10 0.08 29.22
C LYS A 355 19.90 0.09 27.70
N GLY A 356 19.98 1.27 27.10
CA GLY A 356 19.92 1.49 25.66
C GLY A 356 18.50 1.56 25.07
N LEU A 357 17.45 1.43 25.88
CA LEU A 357 16.07 1.47 25.38
C LEU A 357 15.67 2.86 24.88
N ASP A 358 15.98 3.92 25.63
CA ASP A 358 15.69 5.29 25.18
C ASP A 358 16.46 5.65 23.91
N GLN A 359 17.73 5.23 23.83
CA GLN A 359 18.53 5.41 22.61
C GLN A 359 17.91 4.68 21.41
N MET A 360 17.35 3.49 21.63
CA MET A 360 16.66 2.73 20.60
C MET A 360 15.40 3.44 20.11
N ILE A 361 14.61 4.02 21.02
CA ILE A 361 13.38 4.73 20.66
C ILE A 361 13.70 6.05 19.96
N ALA A 362 14.64 6.83 20.49
CA ALA A 362 15.09 8.07 19.86
C ALA A 362 15.56 7.83 18.42
N ALA A 363 16.40 6.81 18.20
CA ALA A 363 16.85 6.42 16.87
C ALA A 363 15.71 5.94 15.96
N ALA A 364 14.64 5.35 16.52
CA ALA A 364 13.46 4.97 15.74
C ALA A 364 12.73 6.21 15.21
N PHE A 365 12.62 7.28 16.01
CA PHE A 365 12.05 8.55 15.56
C PHE A 365 12.92 9.23 14.50
N GLU A 366 14.23 9.35 14.71
CA GLU A 366 15.16 9.90 13.71
C GLU A 366 15.10 9.11 12.39
N LEU A 367 14.96 7.78 12.48
CA LEU A 367 14.83 6.93 11.31
C LEU A 367 13.48 7.12 10.60
N ARG A 368 12.38 7.32 11.35
CA ARG A 368 11.05 7.65 10.79
C ARG A 368 11.08 9.00 10.06
N GLU A 369 11.77 9.98 10.62
CA GLU A 369 11.97 11.31 10.01
C GLU A 369 12.77 11.20 8.71
N THR A 370 13.89 10.47 8.74
CA THR A 370 14.68 10.18 7.53
C THR A 370 13.86 9.43 6.48
N TRP A 371 13.09 8.43 6.92
CA TRP A 371 12.21 7.66 6.04
C TRP A 371 11.13 8.55 5.44
N SER A 372 10.59 9.53 6.16
CA SER A 372 9.52 10.43 5.67
C SER A 372 10.02 11.71 5.00
N LYS A 373 11.34 11.88 4.90
CA LYS A 373 11.96 13.12 4.43
C LYS A 373 11.56 13.44 2.98
N ARG A 374 11.11 14.68 2.76
CA ARG A 374 10.84 15.27 1.44
C ARG A 374 12.02 16.15 0.99
N VAL A 375 12.43 15.99 -0.26
CA VAL A 375 13.43 16.83 -0.92
C VAL A 375 12.72 17.64 -1.98
N SER A 376 12.83 18.97 -1.90
CA SER A 376 12.21 19.85 -2.90
C SER A 376 12.67 19.50 -4.32
N THR A 377 11.73 19.57 -5.29
CA THR A 377 12.02 19.30 -6.71
C THR A 377 13.20 20.13 -7.22
N SER A 378 13.35 21.37 -6.74
CA SER A 378 14.48 22.23 -7.13
C SER A 378 15.82 21.71 -6.61
N ALA A 379 15.92 21.33 -5.33
CA ALA A 379 17.15 20.79 -4.75
C ALA A 379 17.51 19.44 -5.36
N LEU A 380 16.49 18.61 -5.60
CA LEU A 380 16.64 17.31 -6.21
C LEU A 380 17.16 17.40 -7.66
N ASN A 381 16.62 18.31 -8.47
CA ASN A 381 17.10 18.49 -9.84
C ASN A 381 18.50 19.13 -9.89
N ARG A 382 18.83 20.06 -8.98
CA ARG A 382 20.21 20.57 -8.86
C ARG A 382 21.21 19.46 -8.57
N TRP A 383 20.88 18.60 -7.61
CA TRP A 383 21.70 17.41 -7.32
C TRP A 383 21.80 16.49 -8.54
N PHE A 384 20.68 16.26 -9.23
CA PHE A 384 20.63 15.38 -10.38
C PHE A 384 21.51 15.86 -11.53
N ASP A 385 21.45 17.15 -11.87
CA ASP A 385 22.29 17.75 -12.90
C ASP A 385 23.78 17.57 -12.59
N HIS A 386 24.18 17.82 -11.34
CA HIS A 386 25.55 17.58 -10.87
C HIS A 386 25.97 16.10 -11.01
N ALA A 387 25.08 15.16 -10.67
CA ALA A 387 25.34 13.73 -10.84
C ALA A 387 25.51 13.33 -12.31
N LEU A 388 24.69 13.90 -13.21
CA LEU A 388 24.79 13.66 -14.66
C LEU A 388 26.08 14.25 -15.26
N GLU A 389 26.53 15.40 -14.78
CA GLU A 389 27.80 16.00 -15.21
C GLU A 389 29.01 15.20 -14.74
N ALA A 390 29.00 14.75 -13.48
CA ALA A 390 30.08 13.98 -12.90
C ALA A 390 30.22 12.59 -13.55
N ASN A 391 29.11 11.97 -13.93
CA ASN A 391 29.10 10.66 -14.58
C ASN A 391 28.03 10.62 -15.68
N PRO A 392 28.35 11.03 -16.92
CA PRO A 392 27.38 11.08 -18.01
C PRO A 392 26.76 9.71 -18.34
N PRO A 393 25.46 9.65 -18.71
CA PRO A 393 24.82 8.41 -19.11
C PRO A 393 25.52 7.77 -20.33
N PRO A 394 25.65 6.43 -20.37
CA PRO A 394 26.22 5.75 -21.51
C PRO A 394 25.35 5.91 -22.76
N ALA A 395 25.94 5.68 -23.93
CA ALA A 395 25.25 5.70 -25.22
C ALA A 395 25.35 4.33 -25.93
N PRO A 396 24.60 3.30 -25.47
CA PRO A 396 24.65 1.98 -26.09
C PRO A 396 24.28 2.05 -27.58
N GLY A 397 25.13 1.50 -28.44
CA GLY A 397 24.90 1.51 -29.89
C GLY A 397 24.82 2.90 -30.53
N GLY A 398 25.49 3.91 -29.94
CA GLY A 398 25.49 5.29 -30.43
C GLY A 398 24.19 6.07 -30.16
N LYS A 399 23.18 5.44 -29.53
CA LYS A 399 21.93 6.09 -29.15
C LYS A 399 22.10 6.70 -27.76
N ARG A 400 22.12 8.03 -27.69
CA ARG A 400 22.20 8.76 -26.42
C ARG A 400 20.93 8.54 -25.58
N ILE A 401 21.09 8.13 -24.34
CA ILE A 401 20.05 8.12 -23.31
C ILE A 401 19.94 9.54 -22.76
N LYS A 402 18.72 10.06 -22.61
CA LYS A 402 18.50 11.41 -22.09
C LYS A 402 17.67 11.33 -20.83
N LEU A 403 18.33 11.46 -19.70
CA LEU A 403 17.70 11.75 -18.41
C LEU A 403 17.39 13.25 -18.38
N ARG A 404 16.15 13.64 -18.11
CA ARG A 404 15.67 15.03 -18.27
C ARG A 404 15.47 15.73 -16.94
N TYR A 405 14.76 15.10 -16.02
CA TYR A 405 14.46 15.64 -14.70
C TYR A 405 14.06 14.50 -13.76
N ILE A 406 14.07 14.78 -12.47
CA ILE A 406 13.71 13.84 -11.41
C ILE A 406 12.75 14.51 -10.43
N THR A 407 11.81 13.74 -9.88
CA THR A 407 10.91 14.19 -8.81
C THR A 407 10.85 13.15 -7.70
N GLN A 408 10.49 13.56 -6.48
CA GLN A 408 10.11 12.65 -5.42
C GLN A 408 8.59 12.49 -5.43
N ALA A 409 8.11 11.31 -5.80
CA ALA A 409 6.69 10.97 -5.94
C ALA A 409 6.12 10.25 -4.70
N GLY A 410 6.81 10.35 -3.55
CA GLY A 410 6.39 9.76 -2.30
C GLY A 410 7.52 9.73 -1.28
N THR A 411 7.15 9.79 -0.01
CA THR A 411 8.10 9.80 1.12
C THR A 411 8.14 8.45 1.84
N ARG A 412 7.10 7.62 1.82
CA ARG A 412 6.99 6.44 2.71
C ARG A 412 6.80 5.11 1.95
N PRO A 413 7.86 4.44 1.44
CA PRO A 413 9.26 4.85 1.44
C PRO A 413 9.60 5.92 0.38
N PRO A 414 10.78 6.58 0.47
CA PRO A 414 11.21 7.58 -0.47
C PRO A 414 11.22 7.03 -1.90
N ARG A 415 10.35 7.59 -2.74
CA ARG A 415 10.12 7.16 -4.12
C ARG A 415 10.50 8.28 -5.06
N PHE A 416 11.48 8.03 -5.91
CA PHE A 416 11.94 8.98 -6.92
C PHE A 416 11.56 8.50 -8.32
N VAL A 417 11.12 9.43 -9.16
CA VAL A 417 10.79 9.15 -10.55
C VAL A 417 11.73 9.94 -11.44
N VAL A 418 12.50 9.24 -12.25
CA VAL A 418 13.40 9.83 -13.25
C VAL A 418 12.71 9.80 -14.60
N PHE A 419 12.57 10.96 -15.21
CA PHE A 419 11.94 11.12 -16.51
C PHE A 419 12.99 11.30 -17.60
N GLY A 420 12.73 10.70 -18.76
CA GLY A 420 13.67 10.77 -19.86
C GLY A 420 13.25 10.01 -21.10
N THR A 421 14.21 9.81 -21.99
CA THR A 421 14.02 9.05 -23.24
C THR A 421 15.04 7.93 -23.32
N ARG A 422 14.59 6.77 -23.82
CA ARG A 422 15.39 5.54 -23.95
C ARG A 422 15.90 5.02 -22.61
N LEU A 423 15.08 5.17 -21.57
CA LEU A 423 15.44 4.72 -20.21
C LEU A 423 15.48 3.19 -20.10
N ASP A 424 14.77 2.50 -20.98
CA ASP A 424 14.84 1.05 -21.20
C ASP A 424 16.24 0.57 -21.59
N MET A 425 17.08 1.45 -22.13
CA MET A 425 18.48 1.15 -22.47
C MET A 425 19.47 1.48 -21.34
N LEU A 426 19.00 2.00 -20.20
CA LEU A 426 19.87 2.40 -19.10
C LEU A 426 20.44 1.16 -18.38
N PRO A 427 21.78 1.02 -18.28
CA PRO A 427 22.34 -0.11 -17.56
C PRO A 427 22.00 -0.07 -16.07
N THR A 428 21.75 -1.24 -15.47
CA THR A 428 21.50 -1.37 -14.02
C THR A 428 22.63 -0.82 -13.16
N SER A 429 23.87 -0.81 -13.66
CA SER A 429 25.00 -0.17 -12.97
C SER A 429 24.83 1.35 -12.83
N TYR A 430 24.23 2.01 -13.83
CA TYR A 430 23.93 3.43 -13.79
C TYR A 430 22.72 3.73 -12.90
N GLU A 431 21.69 2.87 -12.91
CA GLU A 431 20.60 2.97 -11.93
C GLU A 431 21.13 2.88 -10.50
N ARG A 432 22.03 1.93 -10.22
CA ARG A 432 22.69 1.80 -8.90
C ARG A 432 23.51 3.03 -8.55
N TYR A 433 24.18 3.64 -9.53
CA TYR A 433 24.91 4.90 -9.33
C TYR A 433 23.96 6.01 -8.85
N LEU A 434 22.82 6.19 -9.52
CA LEU A 434 21.82 7.19 -9.12
C LEU A 434 21.23 6.89 -7.73
N VAL A 435 20.83 5.64 -7.47
CA VAL A 435 20.30 5.22 -6.17
C VAL A 435 21.31 5.49 -5.05
N ASN A 436 22.58 5.13 -5.24
CA ASN A 436 23.61 5.36 -4.23
C ASN A 436 23.91 6.86 -4.03
N GLY A 437 23.84 7.66 -5.10
CA GLY A 437 23.97 9.11 -5.02
C GLY A 437 22.83 9.74 -4.21
N ILE A 438 21.57 9.36 -4.49
CA ILE A 438 20.40 9.79 -3.71
C ILE A 438 20.61 9.47 -2.23
N ARG A 439 21.02 8.23 -1.92
CA ARG A 439 21.19 7.79 -0.55
C ARG A 439 22.24 8.59 0.20
N ARG A 440 23.42 8.75 -0.37
CA ARG A 440 24.55 9.42 0.28
C ARG A 440 24.39 10.94 0.37
N GLU A 441 23.95 11.58 -0.71
CA GLU A 441 24.01 13.04 -0.83
C GLU A 441 22.70 13.71 -0.40
N LEU A 442 21.58 12.98 -0.44
CA LEU A 442 20.28 13.48 0.04
C LEU A 442 19.91 12.92 1.42
N GLY A 443 20.75 12.06 2.01
CA GLY A 443 20.64 11.58 3.39
C GLY A 443 19.58 10.50 3.59
N PHE A 444 19.53 9.52 2.68
CA PHE A 444 18.65 8.34 2.75
C PHE A 444 19.45 7.03 2.92
N ASP A 445 20.65 7.08 3.48
CA ASP A 445 21.52 5.90 3.63
C ASP A 445 20.85 4.75 4.40
N ALA A 446 20.20 5.08 5.52
CA ALA A 446 19.62 4.13 6.46
C ALA A 446 18.21 3.62 6.11
N VAL A 447 17.63 4.05 4.98
CA VAL A 447 16.24 3.71 4.60
C VAL A 447 16.15 3.16 3.17
N PRO A 448 15.15 2.32 2.87
CA PRO A 448 14.93 1.83 1.51
C PRO A 448 14.52 2.97 0.57
N VAL A 449 15.20 3.08 -0.57
CA VAL A 449 14.89 4.06 -1.62
C VAL A 449 14.38 3.34 -2.86
N ARG A 450 13.27 3.83 -3.43
CA ARG A 450 12.71 3.32 -4.69
C ARG A 450 12.95 4.33 -5.80
N VAL A 451 13.57 3.90 -6.90
CA VAL A 451 13.73 4.71 -8.11
C VAL A 451 12.96 4.06 -9.24
N VAL A 452 12.12 4.85 -9.91
CA VAL A 452 11.32 4.42 -11.06
C VAL A 452 11.74 5.23 -12.27
N LEU A 453 12.00 4.54 -13.38
CA LEU A 453 12.29 5.17 -14.66
C LEU A 453 11.00 5.32 -15.46
N LYS A 454 10.66 6.54 -15.88
CA LYS A 454 9.46 6.81 -16.69
C LYS A 454 9.86 7.42 -18.02
N THR A 455 9.64 6.68 -19.10
CA THR A 455 9.82 7.22 -20.46
C THR A 455 8.60 8.06 -20.82
N SER A 456 8.81 9.32 -21.23
CA SER A 456 7.72 10.12 -21.79
C SER A 456 7.22 9.45 -23.07
N LYS A 457 5.98 8.93 -23.10
CA LYS A 457 5.34 8.54 -24.36
C LYS A 457 5.25 9.80 -25.23
N ASN A 458 5.78 9.72 -26.44
CA ASN A 458 5.60 10.81 -27.41
C ASN A 458 4.11 10.87 -27.76
N PRO A 459 3.39 11.97 -27.47
CA PRO A 459 1.96 12.09 -27.77
C PRO A 459 1.64 11.95 -29.27
N TYR A 460 2.66 12.06 -30.13
CA TYR A 460 2.54 12.00 -31.59
C TYR A 460 3.04 10.69 -32.21
N ALA A 461 3.20 9.62 -31.42
CA ALA A 461 3.77 8.35 -31.91
C ALA A 461 2.77 7.40 -32.58
N SER A 462 1.50 7.78 -32.73
CA SER A 462 0.50 7.02 -33.50
C SER A 462 0.05 7.83 -34.70
N GLU A 463 0.86 7.81 -35.76
CA GLU A 463 0.48 8.02 -37.17
C GLU A 463 1.73 7.77 -38.02
N GLN A 464 2.02 6.49 -38.30
CA GLN A 464 2.80 6.04 -39.45
C GLN A 464 2.64 4.54 -39.67
#